data_AF-A0A6I5EI18-F1
#
_entry.id   AF-A0A6I5EI18-F1
#
_cell.length_a   1.000
_cell.length_b   1.000
_cell.length_c   1.000
_cell.angle_alpha   90.00
_cell.angle_beta   90.00
_cell.angle_gamma   90.00
#
_symmetry.space_group_name_H-M   'P 1'
#
loop_
_entity.id
_entity.type
_entity.pdbx_description
1 polymer ?
#
loop_
_entity_poly.entity_id
_entity_poly.type
_entity_poly.pdbx_seq_one_letter_code
_entity_poly.pdbx_strand_id
1 'polypeptide(L)'
;MNHMTIALFGLNKDYTVALVGLTGTLLGAVVAFLGIRWQVNRQEREKQLDHATKECGRALLTLLRLFRKEPEYVSGDAPESWKSDMTDQVDVLKLTIPLFHHKDLRKRLNSTVDILADWHYVVFDGPGGHEYPESAPVIREVLQHAVDCIGAVRRGARRLPEETEAFRTAIGNISEFWAYDADSRL
;
A
#
# COMPACT_ATOMS: atom_id res chain seq x y z
N MET A 1 23.02 2.25 -83.86
CA MET A 1 22.52 3.05 -82.71
C MET A 1 21.36 2.30 -82.10
N ASN A 2 21.45 1.94 -80.80
CA ASN A 2 20.35 1.67 -79.85
C ASN A 2 20.82 0.69 -78.74
N HIS A 3 21.75 1.15 -77.90
CA HIS A 3 22.14 0.46 -76.65
C HIS A 3 21.70 1.22 -75.39
N MET A 4 20.86 2.26 -75.53
CA MET A 4 20.67 3.23 -74.45
C MET A 4 19.38 3.05 -73.63
N THR A 5 18.52 2.07 -73.96
CA THR A 5 17.18 1.96 -73.35
C THR A 5 17.06 0.95 -72.20
N ILE A 6 18.09 0.16 -71.89
CA ILE A 6 18.01 -0.90 -70.87
C ILE A 6 18.41 -0.41 -69.45
N ALA A 7 19.06 0.75 -69.34
CA ALA A 7 19.57 1.25 -68.05
C ALA A 7 18.52 1.86 -67.11
N LEU A 8 17.30 2.19 -67.59
CA LEU A 8 16.30 2.91 -66.77
C LEU A 8 15.40 2.02 -65.90
N PHE A 9 15.33 0.70 -66.17
CA PHE A 9 14.47 -0.21 -65.40
C PHE A 9 15.20 -0.90 -64.23
N GLY A 10 16.54 -0.90 -64.21
CA GLY A 10 17.33 -1.49 -63.12
C GLY A 10 17.39 -0.61 -61.87
N LEU A 11 17.44 0.72 -62.06
CA LEU A 11 17.54 1.67 -60.95
C LEU A 11 16.30 1.71 -60.05
N ASN A 12 15.10 1.38 -60.53
CA ASN A 12 13.90 1.57 -59.71
C ASN A 12 13.70 0.46 -58.66
N LYS A 13 14.23 -0.75 -58.89
CA LYS A 13 14.10 -1.89 -57.97
C LYS A 13 15.00 -1.77 -56.74
N ASP A 14 16.22 -1.28 -56.91
CA ASP A 14 17.19 -1.19 -55.80
C ASP A 14 16.79 -0.12 -54.77
N TYR A 15 16.18 0.98 -55.20
CA TYR A 15 15.64 1.99 -54.29
C TYR A 15 14.45 1.48 -53.48
N THR A 16 13.56 0.67 -54.07
CA THR A 16 12.43 0.09 -53.33
C THR A 16 12.89 -0.91 -52.27
N VAL A 17 13.91 -1.72 -52.54
CA VAL A 17 14.47 -2.67 -51.56
C VAL A 17 15.19 -1.92 -50.43
N ALA A 18 15.97 -0.90 -50.77
CA ALA A 18 16.63 -0.05 -49.78
C ALA A 18 15.61 0.70 -48.88
N LEU A 19 14.52 1.22 -49.47
CA LEU A 19 13.46 1.90 -48.74
C LEU A 19 12.70 0.96 -47.80
N VAL A 20 12.38 -0.26 -48.25
CA VAL A 20 11.72 -1.28 -47.42
C VAL A 20 12.63 -1.71 -46.27
N GLY A 21 13.93 -1.90 -46.51
CA GLY A 21 14.91 -2.20 -45.46
C GLY A 21 15.05 -1.08 -44.41
N LEU A 22 15.00 0.18 -44.84
CA LEU A 22 15.04 1.36 -43.97
C LEU A 22 13.76 1.49 -43.13
N THR A 23 12.59 1.23 -43.71
CA THR A 23 11.32 1.24 -42.96
C THR A 23 11.24 0.10 -41.94
N GLY A 24 11.75 -1.09 -42.28
CA GLY A 24 11.80 -2.23 -41.37
C GLY A 24 12.71 -1.99 -40.17
N THR A 25 13.88 -1.36 -40.37
CA THR A 25 14.80 -1.03 -39.28
C THR A 25 14.25 0.08 -38.38
N LEU A 26 13.58 1.09 -38.93
CA LEU A 26 12.91 2.13 -38.15
C LEU A 26 11.76 1.57 -37.30
N LEU A 27 10.90 0.71 -37.87
CA LEU A 27 9.84 0.03 -37.13
C LEU A 27 10.41 -0.86 -36.02
N GLY A 28 11.48 -1.63 -36.32
CA GLY A 28 12.17 -2.45 -35.33
C GLY A 28 12.74 -1.62 -34.17
N ALA A 29 13.35 -0.47 -34.47
CA ALA A 29 13.89 0.44 -33.46
C ALA A 29 12.80 1.05 -32.56
N VAL A 30 11.65 1.43 -33.13
CA VAL A 30 10.50 1.95 -32.36
C VAL A 30 9.92 0.89 -31.43
N VAL A 31 9.73 -0.34 -31.92
CA VAL A 31 9.22 -1.44 -31.09
C VAL A 31 10.22 -1.79 -29.97
N ALA A 32 11.52 -1.83 -30.28
CA ALA A 32 12.56 -2.06 -29.29
C ALA A 32 12.58 -0.95 -28.22
N PHE A 33 12.48 0.32 -28.63
CA PHE A 33 12.44 1.47 -27.73
C PHE A 33 11.20 1.44 -26.82
N LEU A 34 10.02 1.14 -27.38
CA LEU A 34 8.79 0.98 -26.60
C LEU A 34 8.88 -0.20 -25.62
N GLY A 35 9.49 -1.31 -26.05
CA GLY A 35 9.75 -2.48 -25.20
C GLY A 35 10.66 -2.15 -24.01
N ILE A 36 11.77 -1.45 -24.24
CA ILE A 36 12.69 -0.99 -23.20
C ILE A 36 11.97 -0.05 -22.22
N ARG A 37 11.22 0.94 -22.73
CA ARG A 37 10.48 1.88 -21.89
C ARG A 37 9.42 1.19 -21.03
N TRP A 38 8.73 0.19 -21.60
CA TRP A 38 7.77 -0.61 -20.85
C TRP A 38 8.44 -1.44 -19.75
N GLN A 39 9.59 -2.05 -20.03
CA GLN A 39 10.37 -2.81 -19.04
C GLN A 39 10.88 -1.92 -17.91
N VAL A 40 11.40 -0.72 -18.21
CA VAL A 40 11.87 0.25 -17.20
C VAL A 40 10.71 0.70 -16.31
N ASN A 41 9.58 1.11 -16.89
CA ASN A 41 8.39 1.49 -16.13
C ASN A 41 7.88 0.34 -15.24
N ARG A 42 7.97 -0.90 -15.71
CA ARG A 42 7.59 -2.07 -14.92
C ARG A 42 8.54 -2.29 -13.74
N GLN A 43 9.85 -2.20 -13.97
CA GLN A 43 10.84 -2.33 -12.90
C GLN A 43 10.72 -1.22 -11.84
N GLU A 44 10.47 0.02 -12.25
CA GLU A 44 10.25 1.13 -11.30
C GLU A 44 9.01 0.89 -10.44
N ARG A 45 7.91 0.42 -11.04
CA ARG A 45 6.69 0.06 -10.30
C ARG A 45 6.91 -1.10 -9.33
N GLU A 46 7.66 -2.12 -9.74
CA GLU A 46 8.00 -3.24 -8.87
C GLU A 46 8.88 -2.77 -7.70
N LYS A 47 9.85 -1.89 -7.94
CA LYS A 47 10.67 -1.27 -6.87
C LYS A 47 9.84 -0.43 -5.91
N GLN A 48 8.90 0.37 -6.43
CA GLN A 48 8.00 1.17 -5.60
C GLN A 48 7.10 0.31 -4.73
N LEU A 49 6.59 -0.80 -5.28
CA LEU A 49 5.76 -1.75 -4.54
C LEU A 49 6.56 -2.51 -3.47
N ASP A 50 7.79 -2.90 -3.77
CA ASP A 50 8.69 -3.50 -2.79
C ASP A 50 9.03 -2.54 -1.66
N HIS A 51 9.28 -1.27 -1.98
CA HIS A 51 9.49 -0.22 -0.99
C HIS A 51 8.24 -0.01 -0.14
N ALA A 52 7.07 0.15 -0.75
CA ALA A 52 5.80 0.32 -0.04
C ALA A 52 5.50 -0.86 0.89
N THR A 53 5.75 -2.09 0.43
CA THR A 53 5.57 -3.31 1.23
C THR A 53 6.50 -3.34 2.44
N LYS A 54 7.75 -2.93 2.27
CA LYS A 54 8.74 -2.86 3.37
C LYS A 54 8.36 -1.79 4.40
N GLU A 55 8.05 -0.58 3.95
CA GLU A 55 7.70 0.54 4.84
C GLU A 55 6.37 0.27 5.56
N CYS A 56 5.34 -0.17 4.84
CA CYS A 56 4.05 -0.53 5.43
C CYS A 56 4.20 -1.68 6.44
N GLY A 57 4.93 -2.74 6.09
CA GLY A 57 5.21 -3.84 7.00
C GLY A 57 6.01 -3.42 8.23
N ARG A 58 7.00 -2.52 8.07
CA ARG A 58 7.79 -1.97 9.18
C ARG A 58 6.91 -1.14 10.12
N ALA A 59 6.08 -0.25 9.58
CA ALA A 59 5.15 0.56 10.37
C ALA A 59 4.18 -0.29 11.18
N LEU A 60 3.56 -1.31 10.57
CA LEU A 60 2.68 -2.24 11.28
C LEU A 60 3.40 -3.01 12.39
N LEU A 61 4.63 -3.46 12.16
CA LEU A 61 5.43 -4.15 13.17
C LEU A 61 5.85 -3.22 14.32
N THR A 62 6.14 -1.94 14.02
CA THR A 62 6.41 -0.92 15.04
C THR A 62 5.16 -0.69 15.89
N LEU A 63 3.99 -0.53 15.26
CA LEU A 63 2.70 -0.42 15.96
C LEU A 63 2.43 -1.66 16.83
N LEU A 64 2.64 -2.88 16.30
CA LEU A 64 2.49 -4.11 17.09
C LEU A 64 3.37 -4.11 18.35
N ARG A 65 4.59 -3.59 18.27
CA ARG A 65 5.49 -3.47 19.43
C ARG A 65 5.02 -2.39 20.39
N LEU A 66 4.51 -1.28 19.86
CA LEU A 66 3.97 -0.17 20.65
C LEU A 66 2.80 -0.66 21.53
N PHE A 67 1.90 -1.47 20.98
CA PHE A 67 0.80 -2.11 21.71
C PHE A 67 1.19 -3.36 22.52
N ARG A 68 2.44 -3.84 22.42
CA ARG A 68 2.95 -4.97 23.23
C ARG A 68 3.54 -4.52 24.55
N LYS A 69 4.16 -3.34 24.57
CA LYS A 69 4.67 -2.77 25.83
C LYS A 69 3.45 -2.34 26.62
N GLU A 70 3.23 -2.92 27.79
CA GLU A 70 2.41 -2.28 28.82
C GLU A 70 3.10 -0.95 29.13
N PRO A 71 2.49 0.20 28.80
CA PRO A 71 3.07 1.45 29.22
C PRO A 71 3.03 1.49 30.75
N GLU A 72 4.12 1.92 31.36
CA GLU A 72 4.12 2.30 32.77
C GLU A 72 3.24 3.56 32.89
N TYR A 73 1.94 3.36 33.04
CA TYR A 73 0.95 4.43 33.09
C TYR A 73 0.99 5.09 34.46
N VAL A 74 1.64 6.25 34.53
CA VAL A 74 1.46 7.17 35.65
C VAL A 74 0.31 8.10 35.25
N SER A 75 -0.88 7.85 35.83
CA SER A 75 -2.10 8.66 35.71
C SER A 75 -2.63 8.93 34.30
N GLY A 76 -3.54 8.08 33.80
CA GLY A 76 -4.61 8.44 32.84
C GLY A 76 -4.22 8.84 31.41
N ASP A 77 -2.99 9.29 31.17
CA ASP A 77 -2.54 9.83 29.89
C ASP A 77 -1.53 8.91 29.21
N ALA A 78 -1.65 8.78 27.89
CA ALA A 78 -0.60 8.18 27.08
C ALA A 78 0.67 9.06 27.16
N PRO A 79 1.87 8.47 27.31
CA PRO A 79 3.11 9.22 27.15
C PRO A 79 3.14 9.94 25.80
N GLU A 80 3.59 11.21 25.76
CA GLU A 80 3.67 11.96 24.50
C GLU A 80 4.54 11.28 23.44
N SER A 81 5.57 10.54 23.87
CA SER A 81 6.38 9.70 22.98
C SER A 81 5.55 8.59 22.32
N TRP A 82 4.60 8.00 23.04
CA TRP A 82 3.69 6.99 22.49
C TRP A 82 2.75 7.60 21.45
N LYS A 83 2.15 8.77 21.74
CA LYS A 83 1.25 9.47 20.80
C LYS A 83 1.97 9.87 19.52
N SER A 84 3.19 10.40 19.66
CA SER A 84 4.05 10.75 18.51
C SER A 84 4.40 9.51 17.67
N ASP A 85 4.89 8.44 18.31
CA ASP A 85 5.25 7.21 17.61
C ASP A 85 4.05 6.60 16.87
N MET A 86 2.87 6.59 17.50
CA MET A 86 1.63 6.11 16.90
C MET A 86 1.26 6.93 15.66
N THR A 87 1.28 8.27 15.77
CA THR A 87 0.92 9.19 14.69
C THR A 87 1.88 9.03 13.50
N ASP A 88 3.18 9.01 13.76
CA ASP A 88 4.21 8.84 12.74
C ASP A 88 4.02 7.55 11.95
N GLN A 89 3.74 6.43 12.63
CA GLN A 89 3.53 5.17 11.94
C GLN A 89 2.20 5.15 11.15
N VAL A 90 1.13 5.74 11.69
CA VAL A 90 -0.14 5.88 10.97
C VAL A 90 0.03 6.69 9.69
N ASP A 91 0.81 7.77 9.73
CA ASP A 91 1.09 8.59 8.55
C ASP A 91 1.92 7.83 7.50
N VAL A 92 2.90 7.02 7.92
CA VAL A 92 3.60 6.10 7.01
C VAL A 92 2.62 5.13 6.34
N LEU A 93 1.64 4.59 7.07
CA LEU A 93 0.60 3.74 6.48
C LEU A 93 -0.23 4.51 5.45
N LYS A 94 -0.74 5.71 5.79
CA LYS A 94 -1.52 6.55 4.87
C LYS A 94 -0.77 6.89 3.58
N LEU A 95 0.54 7.11 3.66
CA LEU A 95 1.38 7.40 2.48
C LEU A 95 1.68 6.16 1.64
N THR A 96 1.78 4.98 2.25
CA THR A 96 2.17 3.74 1.55
C THR A 96 0.98 2.97 1.00
N ILE A 97 -0.19 3.02 1.64
CA ILE A 97 -1.40 2.29 1.21
C ILE A 97 -1.81 2.59 -0.25
N PRO A 98 -1.80 3.85 -0.74
CA PRO A 98 -2.18 4.16 -2.11
C PRO A 98 -1.31 3.47 -3.18
N LEU A 99 -0.09 3.07 -2.83
CA LEU A 99 0.88 2.45 -3.74
C LEU A 99 0.55 0.98 -4.03
N PHE A 100 -0.28 0.32 -3.22
CA PHE A 100 -0.67 -1.06 -3.48
C PHE A 100 -1.74 -1.14 -4.57
N HIS A 101 -1.53 -1.96 -5.60
CA HIS A 101 -2.53 -2.13 -6.66
C HIS A 101 -3.75 -2.97 -6.24
N HIS A 102 -3.58 -3.85 -5.25
CA HIS A 102 -4.63 -4.78 -4.79
C HIS A 102 -5.73 -4.01 -4.05
N LYS A 103 -6.92 -3.90 -4.65
CA LYS A 103 -8.04 -3.09 -4.12
C LYS A 103 -8.46 -3.53 -2.72
N ASP A 104 -8.63 -4.84 -2.50
CA ASP A 104 -9.08 -5.34 -1.21
C ASP A 104 -8.02 -5.15 -0.11
N LEU A 105 -6.73 -5.17 -0.47
CA LEU A 105 -5.65 -4.92 0.48
C LEU A 105 -5.68 -3.47 0.91
N ARG A 106 -5.80 -2.54 -0.05
CA ARG A 106 -5.96 -1.11 0.28
C ARG A 106 -7.17 -0.89 1.18
N LYS A 107 -8.31 -1.50 0.86
CA LYS A 107 -9.51 -1.40 1.70
C LYS A 107 -9.22 -1.89 3.12
N ARG A 108 -8.60 -3.06 3.26
CA ARG A 108 -8.28 -3.63 4.57
C ARG A 108 -7.32 -2.75 5.37
N LEU A 109 -6.25 -2.28 4.75
CA LEU A 109 -5.26 -1.42 5.40
C LEU A 109 -5.84 -0.05 5.77
N ASN A 110 -6.73 0.52 4.95
CA ASN A 110 -7.44 1.74 5.30
C ASN A 110 -8.34 1.52 6.52
N SER A 111 -9.11 0.43 6.56
CA SER A 111 -9.91 0.10 7.75
C SER A 111 -9.05 -0.07 9.01
N THR A 112 -7.85 -0.65 8.88
CA THR A 112 -6.89 -0.70 9.99
C THR A 112 -6.44 0.70 10.43
N VAL A 113 -6.14 1.60 9.49
CA VAL A 113 -5.77 2.99 9.80
C VAL A 113 -6.90 3.75 10.47
N ASP A 114 -8.13 3.59 9.99
CA ASP A 114 -9.32 4.24 10.56
C ASP A 114 -9.51 3.80 12.02
N ILE A 115 -9.45 2.50 12.28
CA ILE A 115 -9.51 1.95 13.64
C ILE A 115 -8.40 2.55 14.52
N LEU A 116 -7.16 2.56 14.03
CA LEU A 116 -6.02 3.08 14.80
C LEU A 116 -6.18 4.57 15.12
N ALA A 117 -6.63 5.37 14.16
CA ALA A 117 -6.79 6.82 14.32
C ALA A 117 -7.72 7.17 15.49
N ASP A 118 -8.82 6.45 15.63
CA ASP A 118 -9.80 6.68 16.71
C ASP A 118 -9.44 5.95 18.00
N TRP A 119 -8.55 4.95 17.94
CA TRP A 119 -8.27 4.09 19.09
C TRP A 119 -7.69 4.81 20.30
N HIS A 120 -6.92 5.88 20.08
CA HIS A 120 -6.35 6.63 21.19
C HIS A 120 -7.44 7.26 22.08
N TYR A 121 -8.56 7.70 21.50
CA TYR A 121 -9.67 8.25 22.26
C TYR A 121 -10.35 7.17 23.12
N VAL A 122 -10.58 5.98 22.55
CA VAL A 122 -11.17 4.84 23.27
C VAL A 122 -10.31 4.44 24.47
N VAL A 123 -8.99 4.48 24.32
CA VAL A 123 -8.05 4.03 25.34
C VAL A 123 -7.83 5.07 26.45
N PHE A 124 -7.65 6.33 26.09
CA PHE A 124 -7.17 7.36 27.01
C PHE A 124 -8.29 8.29 27.49
N ASP A 125 -9.27 8.56 26.64
CA ASP A 125 -10.33 9.54 26.92
C ASP A 125 -11.68 8.87 27.25
N GLY A 126 -11.75 7.54 27.13
CA GLY A 126 -12.98 6.77 27.34
C GLY A 126 -13.42 6.63 28.80
N PRO A 127 -14.73 6.41 29.04
CA PRO A 127 -15.24 6.09 30.37
C PRO A 127 -14.63 4.76 30.82
N GLY A 128 -13.65 4.82 31.72
CA GLY A 128 -12.91 3.63 32.14
C GLY A 128 -11.56 3.46 31.46
N GLY A 129 -10.79 4.53 31.24
CA GLY A 129 -9.39 4.51 30.73
C GLY A 129 -8.38 3.60 31.46
N HIS A 130 -8.83 2.80 32.43
CA HIS A 130 -8.13 1.66 33.02
C HIS A 130 -8.32 0.34 32.25
N GLU A 131 -9.22 0.28 31.25
CA GLU A 131 -9.56 -0.91 30.45
C GLU A 131 -8.64 -1.13 29.23
N TYR A 132 -7.58 -0.32 29.10
CA TYR A 132 -6.52 -0.54 28.13
C TYR A 132 -5.96 -1.98 28.09
N PRO A 133 -5.73 -2.67 29.23
CA PRO A 133 -5.19 -4.03 29.21
C PRO A 133 -6.10 -5.02 28.47
N GLU A 134 -7.41 -4.81 28.50
CA GLU A 134 -8.40 -5.65 27.82
C GLU A 134 -8.58 -5.25 26.35
N SER A 135 -8.33 -3.98 26.04
CA SER A 135 -8.47 -3.38 24.71
C SER A 135 -7.22 -3.59 23.82
N ALA A 136 -6.01 -3.63 24.38
CA ALA A 136 -4.76 -3.80 23.63
C ALA A 136 -4.68 -5.13 22.82
N PRO A 137 -5.17 -6.29 23.30
CA PRO A 137 -5.25 -7.52 22.52
C PRO A 137 -6.04 -7.36 21.21
N VAL A 138 -7.16 -6.64 21.23
CA VAL A 138 -8.02 -6.43 20.07
C VAL A 138 -7.26 -5.71 18.95
N ILE A 139 -6.56 -4.61 19.26
CA ILE A 139 -5.75 -3.89 18.27
C ILE A 139 -4.56 -4.70 17.78
N ARG A 140 -3.94 -5.47 18.67
CA ARG A 140 -2.87 -6.37 18.25
C ARG A 140 -3.36 -7.38 17.22
N GLU A 141 -4.58 -7.91 17.37
CA GLU A 141 -5.18 -8.79 16.37
C GLU A 141 -5.51 -8.06 15.06
N VAL A 142 -6.04 -6.83 15.12
CA VAL A 142 -6.29 -5.99 13.93
C VAL A 142 -4.98 -5.74 13.16
N LEU A 143 -3.91 -5.36 13.87
CA LEU A 143 -2.59 -5.12 13.29
C LEU A 143 -1.96 -6.40 12.73
N GLN A 144 -2.07 -7.53 13.46
CA GLN A 144 -1.57 -8.82 13.00
C GLN A 144 -2.28 -9.25 11.71
N HIS A 145 -3.61 -9.08 11.64
CA HIS A 145 -4.39 -9.37 10.45
C HIS A 145 -3.95 -8.50 9.24
N ALA A 146 -3.62 -7.23 9.46
CA ALA A 146 -3.07 -6.36 8.41
C ALA A 146 -1.71 -6.87 7.89
N VAL A 147 -0.82 -7.32 8.78
CA VAL A 147 0.45 -7.97 8.41
C VAL A 147 0.21 -9.24 7.60
N ASP A 148 -0.76 -10.06 8.00
CA ASP A 148 -1.09 -11.30 7.31
C ASP A 148 -1.65 -11.04 5.91
N CYS A 149 -2.46 -10.00 5.74
CA CYS A 149 -2.98 -9.55 4.44
C CYS A 149 -1.86 -9.11 3.50
N ILE A 150 -0.91 -8.29 3.97
CA ILE A 150 0.27 -7.90 3.18
C ILE A 150 1.09 -9.14 2.79
N GLY A 151 1.32 -10.04 3.74
CA GLY A 151 2.02 -11.30 3.52
C GLY A 151 1.34 -12.17 2.47
N ALA A 152 0.00 -12.27 2.51
CA ALA A 152 -0.79 -13.02 1.54
C ALA A 152 -0.64 -12.46 0.12
N VAL A 153 -0.78 -11.14 -0.05
CA VAL A 153 -0.61 -10.48 -1.36
C VAL A 153 0.81 -10.67 -1.89
N ARG A 154 1.83 -10.54 -1.03
CA ARG A 154 3.23 -10.75 -1.41
C ARG A 154 3.50 -12.20 -1.89
N ARG A 155 2.80 -13.18 -1.32
CA ARG A 155 2.85 -14.59 -1.75
C ARG A 155 2.00 -14.88 -3.00
N GLY A 156 1.34 -13.88 -3.57
CA GLY A 156 0.49 -14.04 -4.76
C GLY A 156 -0.89 -14.63 -4.46
N ALA A 157 -1.38 -14.52 -3.21
CA ALA A 157 -2.71 -14.99 -2.86
C ALA A 157 -3.79 -14.23 -3.66
N ARG A 158 -4.74 -14.97 -4.24
CA ARG A 158 -5.88 -14.39 -4.98
C ARG A 158 -6.99 -13.87 -4.07
N ARG A 159 -7.03 -14.34 -2.82
CA ARG A 159 -8.01 -13.94 -1.80
C ARG A 159 -7.24 -13.56 -0.54
N LEU A 160 -7.68 -12.48 0.10
CA LEU A 160 -7.17 -12.09 1.40
C LEU A 160 -7.74 -12.98 2.51
N PRO A 161 -7.05 -13.10 3.65
CA PRO A 161 -7.64 -13.62 4.87
C PRO A 161 -8.97 -12.92 5.18
N GLU A 162 -9.92 -13.68 5.73
CA GLU A 162 -11.20 -13.13 6.16
C GLU A 162 -11.02 -12.18 7.34
N GLU A 163 -11.91 -11.19 7.44
CA GLU A 163 -11.91 -10.23 8.53
C GLU A 163 -12.06 -10.93 9.87
N THR A 164 -11.19 -10.60 10.83
CA THR A 164 -11.25 -11.15 12.18
C THR A 164 -12.37 -10.50 12.99
N GLU A 165 -12.85 -11.20 14.01
CA GLU A 165 -13.81 -10.64 14.97
C GLU A 165 -13.29 -9.36 15.62
N ALA A 166 -11.97 -9.26 15.81
CA ALA A 166 -11.30 -8.07 16.35
C ALA A 166 -11.61 -6.78 15.59
N PHE A 167 -11.85 -6.79 14.27
CA PHE A 167 -12.28 -5.58 13.55
C PHE A 167 -13.67 -5.13 14.01
N ARG A 168 -14.60 -6.07 14.17
CA ARG A 168 -15.96 -5.76 14.63
C ARG A 168 -15.94 -5.28 16.07
N THR A 169 -15.17 -5.93 16.93
CA THR A 169 -14.99 -5.51 18.32
C THR A 169 -14.38 -4.10 18.39
N ALA A 170 -13.32 -3.83 17.63
CA ALA A 170 -12.69 -2.51 17.63
C ALA A 170 -13.67 -1.40 17.18
N ILE A 171 -14.40 -1.64 16.10
CA ILE A 171 -15.43 -0.69 15.61
C ILE A 171 -16.54 -0.50 16.64
N GLY A 172 -16.97 -1.58 17.31
CA GLY A 172 -17.95 -1.53 18.39
C GLY A 172 -17.50 -0.62 19.53
N ASN A 173 -16.29 -0.84 20.03
CA ASN A 173 -15.71 -0.05 21.12
C ASN A 173 -15.57 1.43 20.73
N ILE A 174 -15.12 1.73 19.50
CA ILE A 174 -15.04 3.10 18.99
C ILE A 174 -16.44 3.75 18.93
N SER A 175 -17.44 3.03 18.44
CA SER A 175 -18.80 3.55 18.36
C SER A 175 -19.40 3.81 19.75
N GLU A 176 -19.14 2.94 20.72
CA GLU A 176 -19.60 3.09 22.10
C GLU A 176 -18.95 4.32 22.76
N PHE A 177 -17.65 4.50 22.55
CA PHE A 177 -16.94 5.69 23.00
C PHE A 177 -17.56 6.98 22.46
N TRP A 178 -17.80 7.08 21.15
CA TRP A 178 -18.36 8.29 20.55
C TRP A 178 -19.81 8.55 20.97
N ALA A 179 -20.59 7.50 21.24
CA ALA A 179 -21.93 7.64 21.80
C ALA A 179 -21.86 8.23 23.23
N TYR A 180 -20.95 7.73 24.06
CA TYR A 180 -20.72 8.28 25.40
C TYR A 180 -20.23 9.74 25.38
N ASP A 181 -19.26 10.07 24.52
CA ASP A 181 -18.75 11.45 24.41
C ASP A 181 -19.85 12.43 23.96
N ALA A 182 -20.75 12.01 23.07
CA ALA A 182 -21.90 12.81 22.67
C ALA A 182 -22.87 13.06 23.84
N ASP A 183 -23.16 12.02 24.63
CA ASP A 183 -24.08 12.10 25.77
C ASP A 183 -23.50 12.90 26.95
N SER A 184 -22.19 12.85 27.17
CA SER A 184 -21.51 13.56 28.27
C SER A 184 -21.32 15.07 28.03
N ARG A 185 -21.55 15.54 26.79
CA ARG A 185 -21.48 16.96 26.40
C ARG A 185 -22.83 17.68 26.46
N LEU A 186 -23.91 16.98 26.80
CA LEU A 186 -25.28 17.50 26.98
C LEU A 186 -25.55 17.88 28.44
#